data_AF-A0A8H6VBJ0-F1
#
_entry.id   AF-A0A8H6VBJ0-F1
#
_cell.length_a   1.000
_cell.length_b   1.000
_cell.length_c   1.000
_cell.angle_alpha   90.00
_cell.angle_beta   90.00
_cell.angle_gamma   90.00
#
_symmetry.space_group_name_H-M   'P 1'
#
loop_
_entity.id
_entity.type
_entity.pdbx_description
1 polymer ?
#
loop_
_entity_poly.entity_id
_entity_poly.type
_entity_poly.pdbx_seq_one_letter_code
_entity_poly.pdbx_strand_id
1 'polypeptide(L)'
;MLPLVVSVHSAVLTERQTTTAIVGSFYCYGEGISGQPDEAESSLTVTANSTEELPATTFFINTSAGAFEAAGFVAPSNTTVTTSGFKVFGNQLVWITDSGELEQLWWAEPTDVEGLWLLKWNVDAVTDTDAIPVNVKNVAPVDVGSSDAEE
;
A
#
# COMPACT_ATOMS: atom_id res chain seq x y z
N MET A 1 5.92 54.55 9.46
CA MET A 1 5.83 53.40 10.39
C MET A 1 6.31 52.19 9.61
N LEU A 2 7.49 51.66 9.95
CA LEU A 2 8.22 50.66 9.17
C LEU A 2 7.52 49.29 9.24
N PRO A 3 7.46 48.50 8.16
CA PRO A 3 6.96 47.14 8.23
C PRO A 3 7.95 46.23 8.98
N LEU A 4 7.36 45.35 9.77
CA LEU A 4 8.00 44.30 10.55
C LEU A 4 8.75 43.33 9.61
N VAL A 5 10.05 43.17 9.83
CA VAL A 5 10.89 42.20 9.10
C VAL A 5 10.60 40.80 9.63
N VAL A 6 10.15 39.91 8.74
CA VAL A 6 10.14 38.45 8.97
C VAL A 6 11.32 37.88 8.21
N SER A 7 12.26 37.31 8.95
CA SER A 7 13.44 36.62 8.42
C SER A 7 13.08 35.16 8.14
N VAL A 8 13.42 34.65 6.95
CA VAL A 8 13.26 33.23 6.61
C VAL A 8 14.63 32.67 6.23
N HIS A 9 15.06 31.64 6.96
CA HIS A 9 16.37 31.00 6.82
C HIS A 9 16.31 29.82 5.83
N SER A 10 17.41 29.58 5.12
CA SER A 10 17.59 28.65 3.99
C SER A 10 17.58 27.15 4.33
N ALA A 11 17.43 26.32 3.28
CA ALA A 11 18.14 25.04 3.17
C ALA A 11 18.43 24.73 1.69
N VAL A 12 19.69 24.35 1.39
CA VAL A 12 20.13 23.85 0.07
C VAL A 12 20.01 22.32 0.07
N LEU A 13 19.35 21.75 -0.94
CA LEU A 13 19.24 20.30 -1.11
C LEU A 13 20.19 19.84 -2.22
N THR A 14 21.25 19.10 -1.87
CA THR A 14 22.30 18.73 -2.83
C THR A 14 22.03 17.42 -3.59
N GLU A 15 21.01 16.61 -3.22
CA GLU A 15 20.60 15.40 -3.97
C GLU A 15 19.09 15.07 -3.87
N ARG A 16 18.59 14.28 -4.84
CA ARG A 16 17.17 14.02 -5.14
C ARG A 16 16.52 13.05 -4.15
N GLN A 17 15.54 13.51 -3.35
CA GLN A 17 14.70 12.60 -2.55
C GLN A 17 13.65 11.88 -3.41
N THR A 18 13.64 10.55 -3.32
CA THR A 18 12.52 9.68 -3.72
C THR A 18 11.80 9.16 -2.48
N THR A 19 10.64 9.77 -2.19
CA THR A 19 9.50 9.35 -1.35
C THR A 19 9.73 8.93 0.12
N THR A 20 9.05 9.60 1.05
CA THR A 20 7.87 9.13 1.82
C THR A 20 7.36 10.33 2.65
N ALA A 21 6.05 10.42 2.89
CA ALA A 21 5.34 11.53 3.52
C ALA A 21 6.14 12.33 4.57
N ILE A 22 6.28 13.65 4.35
CA ILE A 22 6.73 14.59 5.38
C ILE A 22 5.52 15.44 5.78
N VAL A 23 4.96 15.14 6.95
CA VAL A 23 4.01 16.02 7.64
C VAL A 23 4.83 17.10 8.35
N GLY A 24 5.08 18.21 7.66
CA GLY A 24 5.74 19.39 8.23
C GLY A 24 7.28 19.40 8.14
N SER A 25 7.84 20.58 7.92
CA SER A 25 9.29 20.78 7.76
C SER A 25 10.01 20.83 9.12
N PHE A 26 11.18 20.18 9.22
CA PHE A 26 12.10 20.35 10.33
C PHE A 26 13.30 21.20 9.89
N TYR A 27 13.73 22.14 10.74
CA TYR A 27 14.97 22.92 10.58
C TYR A 27 15.99 22.44 11.63
N CYS A 28 17.26 22.36 11.24
CA CYS A 28 18.37 22.04 12.14
C CYS A 28 19.42 23.17 12.15
N TYR A 29 19.97 23.46 13.34
CA TYR A 29 21.06 24.44 13.52
C TYR A 29 22.12 23.89 14.49
N GLY A 30 23.40 24.17 14.21
CA GLY A 30 24.58 23.81 15.01
C GLY A 30 25.87 24.38 14.39
N GLU A 31 26.95 24.56 15.16
CA GLU A 31 28.22 25.08 14.64
C GLU A 31 28.85 24.12 13.61
N GLY A 32 29.14 24.64 12.40
CA GLY A 32 29.83 23.91 11.33
C GLY A 32 29.04 23.69 10.03
N ILE A 33 27.76 24.07 9.95
CA ILE A 33 26.97 23.99 8.71
C ILE A 33 26.99 25.33 7.95
N SER A 34 27.58 25.34 6.74
CA SER A 34 27.59 26.49 5.82
C SER A 34 26.46 26.37 4.78
N GLY A 35 25.64 27.42 4.63
CA GLY A 35 24.58 27.43 3.62
C GLY A 35 23.59 28.60 3.74
N GLN A 36 24.07 29.82 3.97
CA GLN A 36 23.21 31.02 3.95
C GLN A 36 22.62 31.23 2.53
N PRO A 37 21.34 31.61 2.37
CA PRO A 37 20.82 31.90 1.04
C PRO A 37 21.46 33.20 0.53
N ASP A 38 21.99 33.17 -0.69
CA ASP A 38 22.39 34.37 -1.42
C ASP A 38 21.11 35.08 -1.86
N GLU A 39 21.03 36.40 -1.69
CA GLU A 39 19.87 37.26 -1.95
C GLU A 39 19.65 37.44 -3.46
N ALA A 40 19.51 36.34 -4.19
CA ALA A 40 19.07 36.33 -5.57
C ALA A 40 17.58 35.98 -5.60
N GLU A 41 16.77 36.89 -6.16
CA GLU A 41 15.35 36.71 -6.46
C GLU A 41 15.16 35.51 -7.40
N SER A 42 15.12 34.31 -6.83
CA SER A 42 14.90 33.06 -7.53
C SER A 42 13.46 32.63 -7.26
N SER A 43 12.58 32.84 -8.24
CA SER A 43 11.19 32.42 -8.11
C SER A 43 11.12 30.90 -7.92
N LEU A 44 10.58 30.45 -6.79
CA LEU A 44 10.23 29.05 -6.57
C LEU A 44 9.05 28.70 -7.49
N THR A 45 9.30 28.01 -8.60
CA THR A 45 8.24 27.31 -9.32
C THR A 45 7.83 26.09 -8.52
N VAL A 46 6.75 26.20 -7.76
CA VAL A 46 6.04 25.03 -7.21
C VAL A 46 5.40 24.30 -8.39
N THR A 47 5.99 23.19 -8.82
CA THR A 47 5.29 22.27 -9.71
C THR A 47 4.14 21.66 -8.93
N ALA A 48 2.92 21.78 -9.45
CA ALA A 48 1.74 21.18 -8.83
C ALA A 48 2.00 19.70 -8.52
N ASN A 49 1.50 19.21 -7.38
CA ASN A 49 1.48 17.78 -7.11
C ASN A 49 0.78 17.08 -8.30
N SER A 50 1.51 16.22 -9.01
CA SER A 50 0.85 15.28 -9.93
C SER A 50 0.16 14.24 -9.05
N THR A 51 -1.17 14.24 -9.07
CA THR A 51 -1.90 13.04 -8.70
C THR A 51 -1.74 12.10 -9.89
N GLU A 52 -0.85 11.11 -9.78
CA GLU A 52 -0.87 10.01 -10.73
C GLU A 52 -2.20 9.27 -10.52
N GLU A 53 -3.11 9.40 -11.48
CA GLU A 53 -4.23 8.47 -11.56
C GLU A 53 -3.64 7.10 -11.84
N LEU A 54 -3.61 6.23 -10.82
CA LEU A 54 -3.41 4.82 -11.09
C LEU A 54 -4.54 4.41 -12.05
N PRO A 55 -4.22 3.71 -13.17
CA PRO A 55 -5.26 3.22 -14.04
C PRO A 55 -6.25 2.44 -13.18
N ALA A 56 -7.54 2.69 -13.37
CA ALA A 56 -8.57 1.99 -12.61
C ALA A 56 -8.26 0.48 -12.69
N THR A 57 -8.04 -0.17 -11.56
CA THR A 57 -7.78 -1.60 -11.51
C THR A 57 -8.89 -2.29 -10.75
N THR A 58 -9.26 -3.49 -11.18
CA THR A 58 -10.24 -4.32 -10.49
C THR A 58 -9.55 -5.53 -9.88
N PHE A 59 -9.92 -5.87 -8.65
CA PHE A 59 -9.42 -7.06 -8.00
C PHE A 59 -9.91 -8.30 -8.75
N PHE A 60 -9.08 -9.33 -8.88
CA PHE A 60 -9.41 -10.54 -9.62
C PHE A 60 -8.97 -11.83 -8.92
N ILE A 61 -9.67 -12.91 -9.30
CA ILE A 61 -9.30 -14.31 -9.07
C ILE A 61 -9.49 -15.10 -10.37
N ASN A 62 -8.96 -16.32 -10.45
CA ASN A 62 -9.28 -17.28 -11.50
C ASN A 62 -10.17 -18.39 -10.94
N THR A 63 -11.40 -18.50 -11.43
CA THR A 63 -12.39 -19.51 -10.98
C THR A 63 -12.50 -20.71 -11.92
N SER A 64 -11.57 -20.84 -12.88
CA SER A 64 -11.52 -22.01 -13.76
C SER A 64 -11.19 -23.27 -12.96
N ALA A 65 -11.84 -24.38 -13.26
CA ALA A 65 -11.56 -25.66 -12.61
C ALA A 65 -10.06 -26.00 -12.68
N GLY A 66 -9.47 -26.46 -11.56
CA GLY A 66 -8.03 -26.70 -11.48
C GLY A 66 -7.15 -25.48 -11.24
N ALA A 67 -7.71 -24.27 -11.18
CA ALA A 67 -6.91 -23.07 -10.97
C ALA A 67 -6.34 -23.01 -9.54
N PHE A 68 -5.02 -22.84 -9.47
CA PHE A 68 -4.26 -22.52 -8.26
C PHE A 68 -3.38 -21.30 -8.55
N GLU A 69 -4.02 -20.15 -8.74
CA GLU A 69 -3.41 -18.97 -9.38
C GLU A 69 -3.42 -17.75 -8.47
N ALA A 70 -2.54 -16.80 -8.77
CA ALA A 70 -2.46 -15.54 -8.03
C ALA A 70 -3.78 -14.74 -8.09
N ALA A 71 -4.16 -14.16 -6.96
CA ALA A 71 -5.17 -13.11 -6.89
C ALA A 71 -4.46 -11.74 -6.91
N GLY A 72 -5.07 -10.74 -7.52
CA GLY A 72 -4.41 -9.44 -7.66
C GLY A 72 -5.29 -8.38 -8.30
N PHE A 73 -4.66 -7.42 -8.97
CA PHE A 73 -5.35 -6.32 -9.64
C PHE A 73 -5.04 -6.34 -11.14
N VAL A 74 -6.07 -6.18 -11.96
CA VAL A 74 -5.97 -6.13 -13.43
C VAL A 74 -6.70 -4.91 -13.98
N ALA A 75 -6.44 -4.59 -15.25
CA ALA A 75 -7.23 -3.61 -15.96
C ALA A 75 -8.72 -4.04 -16.01
N PRO A 76 -9.70 -3.10 -15.97
CA PRO A 76 -11.11 -3.41 -15.74
C PRO A 76 -11.78 -4.13 -16.92
N SER A 77 -11.16 -4.07 -18.11
CA SER A 77 -11.64 -4.72 -19.33
C SER A 77 -11.14 -6.14 -19.51
N ASN A 78 -10.51 -6.74 -18.49
CA ASN A 78 -10.03 -8.13 -18.58
C ASN A 78 -11.21 -9.11 -18.50
N THR A 79 -11.38 -9.93 -19.53
CA THR A 79 -12.46 -10.93 -19.63
C THR A 79 -12.00 -12.36 -19.37
N THR A 80 -10.71 -12.57 -19.06
CA THR A 80 -10.14 -13.91 -18.81
C THR A 80 -10.09 -14.28 -17.34
N VAL A 81 -10.35 -13.31 -16.45
CA VAL A 81 -10.36 -13.50 -15.00
C VAL A 81 -11.68 -13.03 -14.40
N THR A 82 -11.97 -13.54 -13.20
CA THR A 82 -13.17 -13.19 -12.45
C THR A 82 -12.91 -11.94 -11.63
N THR A 83 -13.59 -10.85 -11.98
CA THR A 83 -13.42 -9.52 -11.36
C THR A 83 -14.63 -9.06 -10.56
N SER A 84 -15.71 -9.85 -10.54
CA SER A 84 -16.98 -9.58 -9.85
C SER A 84 -17.34 -10.71 -8.89
N GLY A 85 -18.36 -10.50 -8.06
CA GLY A 85 -18.82 -11.48 -7.07
C GLY A 85 -18.21 -11.30 -5.68
N PHE A 86 -17.19 -10.44 -5.55
CA PHE A 86 -16.61 -10.11 -4.24
C PHE A 86 -17.61 -9.36 -3.35
N LYS A 87 -17.66 -9.76 -2.07
CA LYS A 87 -18.40 -9.10 -1.00
C LYS A 87 -17.57 -9.16 0.29
N VAL A 88 -17.90 -8.29 1.23
CA VAL A 88 -17.40 -8.42 2.60
C VAL A 88 -18.52 -9.00 3.44
N PHE A 89 -18.27 -10.15 4.07
CA PHE A 89 -19.16 -10.74 5.07
C PHE A 89 -18.58 -10.51 6.47
N GLY A 90 -19.17 -9.56 7.20
CA GLY A 90 -18.56 -9.01 8.41
C GLY A 90 -17.29 -8.22 8.07
N ASN A 91 -16.13 -8.78 8.38
CA ASN A 91 -14.82 -8.22 8.01
C ASN A 91 -14.03 -9.12 7.05
N GLN A 92 -14.61 -10.21 6.55
CA GLN A 92 -13.94 -11.19 5.70
C GLN A 92 -14.30 -10.98 4.24
N LEU A 93 -13.30 -11.00 3.35
CA LEU A 93 -13.50 -10.98 1.92
C LEU A 93 -13.96 -12.38 1.46
N VAL A 94 -15.12 -12.41 0.83
CA VAL A 94 -15.74 -13.62 0.27
C VAL A 94 -15.99 -13.40 -1.22
N TRP A 95 -15.99 -14.49 -1.99
CA TRP A 95 -16.51 -14.49 -3.34
C TRP A 95 -17.86 -15.22 -3.37
N ILE A 96 -18.84 -14.64 -4.05
CA ILE A 96 -20.16 -15.26 -4.24
C ILE A 96 -20.22 -15.84 -5.64
N THR A 97 -20.44 -17.15 -5.72
CA THR A 97 -20.60 -17.87 -6.99
C THR A 97 -21.87 -17.40 -7.72
N ASP A 98 -22.00 -17.77 -9.01
CA ASP A 98 -23.24 -17.51 -9.76
C ASP A 98 -24.48 -18.23 -9.16
N SER A 99 -24.27 -19.33 -8.42
CA SER A 99 -25.29 -20.05 -7.66
C SER A 99 -25.65 -19.36 -6.32
N GLY A 100 -24.91 -18.33 -5.90
CA GLY A 100 -25.12 -17.61 -4.65
C GLY A 100 -24.41 -18.24 -3.44
N GLU A 101 -23.48 -19.16 -3.65
CA GLU A 101 -22.70 -19.82 -2.61
C GLU A 101 -21.53 -18.93 -2.19
N LEU A 102 -21.20 -18.93 -0.90
CA LEU A 102 -20.11 -18.15 -0.33
C LEU A 102 -18.83 -18.99 -0.30
N GLU A 103 -17.79 -18.52 -0.98
CA GLU A 103 -16.48 -19.17 -1.02
C GLU A 103 -15.37 -18.31 -0.43
N GLN A 104 -14.42 -18.98 0.23
CA GLN A 104 -13.21 -18.43 0.82
C GLN A 104 -12.05 -19.39 0.55
N LEU A 105 -11.60 -19.42 -0.70
CA LEU A 105 -10.53 -20.31 -1.16
C LEU A 105 -9.20 -19.57 -1.24
N TRP A 106 -8.92 -18.73 -0.24
CA TRP A 106 -7.72 -17.91 -0.16
C TRP A 106 -6.55 -18.69 0.40
N TRP A 107 -5.42 -18.62 -0.28
CA TRP A 107 -4.17 -19.28 0.12
C TRP A 107 -3.01 -18.30 0.02
N ALA A 108 -2.01 -18.46 0.90
CA ALA A 108 -0.79 -17.68 0.89
C ALA A 108 0.39 -18.60 0.58
N GLU A 109 1.06 -18.38 -0.55
CA GLU A 109 2.28 -19.09 -0.95
C GLU A 109 3.51 -18.25 -0.58
N PRO A 110 4.55 -18.83 0.05
CA PRO A 110 5.75 -18.06 0.38
C PRO A 110 6.47 -17.61 -0.89
N THR A 111 7.08 -16.43 -0.85
CA THR A 111 7.97 -15.96 -1.92
C THR A 111 9.43 -16.07 -1.50
N ASP A 112 10.36 -15.80 -2.41
CA ASP A 112 11.80 -15.73 -2.09
C ASP A 112 12.17 -14.52 -1.20
N VAL A 113 11.21 -13.64 -0.92
CA VAL A 113 11.40 -12.47 -0.05
C VAL A 113 10.80 -12.75 1.32
N GLU A 114 11.62 -12.63 2.36
CA GLU A 114 11.20 -12.83 3.74
C GLU A 114 10.02 -11.93 4.11
N GLY A 115 9.00 -12.52 4.74
CA GLY A 115 7.79 -11.81 5.15
C GLY A 115 6.83 -11.46 4.00
N LEU A 116 7.16 -11.78 2.74
CA LEU A 116 6.30 -11.55 1.60
C LEU A 116 5.66 -12.87 1.12
N TRP A 117 4.34 -12.85 1.01
CA TRP A 117 3.53 -13.99 0.59
C TRP A 117 2.68 -13.61 -0.62
N LEU A 118 2.56 -14.53 -1.57
CA LEU A 118 1.68 -14.41 -2.72
C LEU A 118 0.27 -14.91 -2.35
N LEU A 119 -0.72 -14.05 -2.46
CA LEU A 119 -2.12 -14.42 -2.28
C LEU A 119 -2.64 -15.15 -3.53
N LYS A 120 -3.26 -16.31 -3.35
CA LYS A 120 -3.80 -17.18 -4.41
C LYS A 120 -5.25 -17.54 -4.15
N TRP A 121 -5.97 -17.83 -5.23
CA TRP A 121 -7.28 -18.47 -5.21
C TRP A 121 -7.13 -19.93 -5.66
N ASN A 122 -7.52 -20.86 -4.80
CA ASN A 122 -7.35 -22.30 -4.98
C ASN A 122 -8.70 -22.98 -5.19
N VAL A 123 -9.15 -23.09 -6.45
CA VAL A 123 -10.50 -23.58 -6.79
C VAL A 123 -10.76 -24.99 -6.24
N ASP A 124 -9.74 -25.84 -6.22
CA ASP A 124 -9.86 -27.25 -5.86
C ASP A 124 -9.48 -27.53 -4.39
N ALA A 125 -9.16 -26.49 -3.61
CA ALA A 125 -8.67 -26.59 -2.22
C ALA A 125 -7.51 -27.60 -2.03
N VAL A 126 -6.64 -27.73 -3.04
CA VAL A 126 -5.48 -28.64 -3.00
C VAL A 126 -4.49 -28.23 -1.92
N THR A 127 -4.06 -29.17 -1.08
CA THR A 127 -3.17 -28.94 0.07
C THR A 127 -1.71 -29.35 -0.18
N ASP A 128 -1.38 -29.88 -1.36
CA ASP A 128 -0.06 -30.45 -1.68
C ASP A 128 0.94 -29.39 -2.19
N THR A 129 0.88 -28.19 -1.62
CA THR A 129 1.75 -27.05 -1.96
C THR A 129 2.31 -26.44 -0.67
N ASP A 130 3.38 -25.66 -0.75
CA ASP A 130 3.89 -24.90 0.40
C ASP A 130 2.97 -23.73 0.83
N ALA A 131 1.87 -23.53 0.09
CA ALA A 131 0.89 -22.53 0.44
C ALA A 131 0.02 -22.98 1.61
N ILE A 132 -0.44 -21.99 2.40
CA ILE A 132 -1.31 -22.21 3.55
C ILE A 132 -2.65 -21.52 3.35
N PRO A 133 -3.78 -22.11 3.80
CA PRO A 133 -5.08 -21.46 3.73
C PRO A 133 -5.12 -20.26 4.67
N VAL A 134 -5.71 -19.15 4.22
CA VAL A 134 -5.78 -17.89 4.98
C VAL A 134 -7.17 -17.25 4.89
N ASN A 135 -7.48 -16.34 5.81
CA ASN A 135 -8.66 -15.47 5.68
C ASN A 135 -8.20 -14.06 5.37
N VAL A 136 -8.75 -13.47 4.30
CA VAL A 136 -8.49 -12.07 3.94
C VAL A 136 -9.51 -11.19 4.65
N LYS A 137 -9.02 -10.20 5.41
CA LYS A 137 -9.87 -9.29 6.19
C LYS A 137 -9.63 -7.83 5.85
N ASN A 138 -10.66 -7.00 5.95
CA ASN A 138 -10.56 -5.54 5.76
C ASN A 138 -10.23 -4.76 7.05
N VAL A 139 -10.03 -5.47 8.16
CA VAL A 139 -9.61 -4.91 9.45
C VAL A 139 -8.34 -5.63 9.88
N ALA A 140 -7.33 -4.86 10.26
CA ALA A 140 -6.08 -5.39 10.78
C ALA A 140 -6.33 -6.19 12.08
N PRO A 141 -5.50 -7.19 12.41
CA PRO A 141 -5.51 -7.80 13.74
C PRO A 141 -5.39 -6.72 14.82
N VAL A 142 -6.13 -6.89 15.92
CA VAL A 142 -5.94 -6.02 17.09
C VAL A 142 -4.61 -6.40 17.75
N ASP A 143 -3.84 -5.39 18.14
CA ASP A 143 -2.69 -5.61 19.01
C ASP A 143 -3.20 -6.14 20.34
N VAL A 144 -3.00 -7.44 20.60
CA VAL A 144 -3.01 -7.95 21.96
C VAL A 144 -1.71 -7.45 22.58
N GLY A 145 -1.75 -6.22 23.12
CA GLY A 145 -0.60 -5.60 23.77
C GLY A 145 0.11 -6.63 24.64
N SER A 146 1.44 -6.72 24.53
CA SER A 146 2.20 -7.52 25.48
C SER A 146 1.77 -7.03 26.85
N SER A 147 1.20 -7.90 27.66
CA SER A 147 1.09 -7.62 29.07
C SER A 147 2.52 -7.48 29.54
N ASP A 148 3.01 -6.25 29.67
CA ASP A 148 4.14 -5.96 30.52
C ASP A 148 3.70 -6.46 31.89
N ALA A 149 4.11 -7.70 32.19
CA ALA A 149 4.09 -8.23 33.53
C ALA A 149 5.14 -7.42 34.28
N GLU A 150 4.76 -6.23 34.73
CA GLU A 150 5.49 -5.55 35.80
C GLU A 150 5.31 -6.43 37.05
N GLU A 151 6.38 -7.12 37.42
CA GLU A 151 6.58 -7.73 38.74
C GLU A 151 7.16 -6.69 39.70
#